data_AF-A0A158RXC2-F1
#
_entry.id   AF-A0A158RXC2-F1
#
_cell.length_a   1.000
_cell.length_b   1.000
_cell.length_c   1.000
_cell.angle_alpha   90.00
_cell.angle_beta   90.00
_cell.angle_gamma   90.00
#
_symmetry.space_group_name_H-M   'P 1'
#
loop_
_entity.id
_entity.type
_entity.pdbx_description
1 polymer ?
#
loop_
_entity_poly.entity_id
_entity_poly.type
_entity_poly.pdbx_seq_one_letter_code
_entity_poly.pdbx_strand_id
1 'polypeptide(L)'
;MTSGSTDFTLVTNQIIEEAFDLCGIGSEGEAISADQYARAKRSLNLIVKHKGMKGHLWVREDKTVTLVASQAGYALTPKPLRVMEVRRKVTSSGIETPLSEWARGQYKDQPNKATESIPVAYYYDPQLSTGTLYLWPTPSSATASAMTVELTVHRVMDDFDGSADAPDLPQEQLRSLVYDLAEELALKYAIRADLRQEIAARAALYRAEAESWDTEPASLYLQPDHH
;
A
#
# COMPACT_ATOMS: atom_id res chain seq x y z
N MET A 1 -16.76 -16.69 30.52
CA MET A 1 -17.05 -15.38 29.92
C MET A 1 -15.82 -14.98 29.12
N THR A 2 -15.97 -14.67 27.84
CA THR A 2 -14.90 -14.14 26.98
C THR A 2 -14.80 -12.62 27.17
N SER A 3 -13.64 -12.02 26.89
CA SER A 3 -13.42 -10.58 27.07
C SER A 3 -14.32 -9.71 26.19
N GLY A 4 -14.75 -10.21 25.03
CA GLY A 4 -15.62 -9.49 24.11
C GLY A 4 -14.95 -8.34 23.35
N SER A 5 -13.62 -8.20 23.44
CA SER A 5 -12.84 -7.19 22.72
C SER A 5 -11.85 -7.79 21.72
N THR A 6 -11.61 -7.07 20.62
CA THR A 6 -10.70 -7.42 19.51
C THR A 6 -9.90 -6.18 19.06
N ASP A 7 -9.63 -5.26 19.97
CA ASP A 7 -9.02 -3.95 19.72
C ASP A 7 -7.52 -3.90 20.01
N PHE A 8 -6.88 -5.07 20.12
CA PHE A 8 -5.44 -5.14 20.37
C PHE A 8 -4.66 -4.55 19.20
N THR A 9 -3.82 -3.57 19.51
CA THR A 9 -2.83 -3.01 18.59
C THR A 9 -1.56 -2.66 19.38
N LEU A 10 -0.46 -2.53 18.66
CA LEU A 10 0.81 -2.06 19.22
C LEU A 10 1.12 -0.69 18.65
N VAL A 11 1.65 0.19 19.47
CA VAL A 11 2.22 1.46 19.00
C VAL A 11 3.72 1.33 18.74
N THR A 12 4.29 2.30 18.03
CA THR A 12 5.70 2.30 17.60
C THR A 12 6.69 1.92 18.70
N ASN A 13 6.57 2.48 19.91
CA ASN A 13 7.48 2.15 20.99
C ASN A 13 7.36 0.71 21.46
N GLN A 14 6.14 0.19 21.58
CA GLN A 14 5.90 -1.20 21.98
C GLN A 14 6.45 -2.18 20.94
N ILE A 15 6.30 -1.89 19.64
CA ILE A 15 6.87 -2.71 18.56
C ILE A 15 8.39 -2.76 18.67
N ILE A 16 9.02 -1.62 18.96
CA ILE A 16 10.48 -1.51 19.11
C ILE A 16 10.95 -2.25 20.37
N GLU A 17 10.26 -2.08 21.50
CA GLU A 17 10.53 -2.76 22.76
C GLU A 17 10.49 -4.29 22.58
N GLU A 18 9.40 -4.82 22.03
CA GLU A 18 9.23 -6.26 21.75
C GLU A 18 10.34 -6.81 20.82
N ALA A 19 10.76 -6.03 19.82
CA ALA A 19 11.83 -6.45 18.91
C ALA A 19 13.21 -6.47 19.58
N PHE A 20 13.47 -5.54 20.51
CA PHE A 20 14.70 -5.53 21.32
C PHE A 20 14.71 -6.68 22.34
N ASP A 21 13.57 -6.98 22.95
CA ASP A 21 13.40 -8.12 23.86
C ASP A 21 13.70 -9.46 23.17
N LEU A 22 13.22 -9.64 21.93
CA LEU A 22 13.56 -10.82 21.12
C LEU A 22 15.06 -10.95 20.84
N CYS A 23 15.76 -9.83 20.71
CA CYS A 23 17.22 -9.80 20.53
C CYS A 23 17.98 -10.02 21.86
N GLY A 24 17.30 -10.01 23.00
CA GLY A 24 17.92 -10.05 24.33
C GLY A 24 18.67 -8.78 24.69
N ILE A 25 18.30 -7.65 24.10
CA ILE A 25 18.92 -6.33 24.31
C ILE A 25 17.88 -5.46 25.03
N GLY A 26 18.24 -4.82 26.14
CA GLY A 26 17.27 -4.01 26.91
C GLY A 26 16.43 -4.81 27.92
N SER A 27 16.88 -6.01 28.32
CA SER A 27 16.24 -6.81 29.37
C SER A 27 16.17 -6.07 30.72
N GLU A 28 15.21 -6.46 31.57
CA GLU A 28 14.87 -5.88 32.89
C GLU A 28 15.96 -4.97 33.50
N GLY A 29 15.78 -3.65 33.32
CA GLY A 29 16.60 -2.61 33.95
C GLY A 29 17.49 -1.79 33.00
N GLU A 30 17.69 -2.22 31.76
CA GLU A 30 18.41 -1.43 30.75
C GLU A 30 17.41 -0.72 29.81
N ALA A 31 17.22 0.58 30.01
CA ALA A 31 16.33 1.37 29.15
C ALA A 31 16.91 1.48 27.72
N ILE A 32 16.06 1.28 26.71
CA ILE A 32 16.39 1.56 25.32
C ILE A 32 16.80 3.03 25.20
N SER A 33 18.03 3.28 24.79
CA SER A 33 18.52 4.65 24.58
C SER A 33 17.79 5.34 23.43
N ALA A 34 17.72 6.67 23.46
CA ALA A 34 17.08 7.46 22.40
C ALA A 34 17.70 7.21 21.00
N ASP A 35 19.00 6.90 20.93
CA ASP A 35 19.66 6.56 19.66
C ASP A 35 19.28 5.16 19.16
N GLN A 36 19.21 4.15 20.05
CA GLN A 36 18.71 2.82 19.70
C GLN A 36 17.27 2.91 19.17
N TYR A 37 16.41 3.65 19.86
CA TYR A 37 15.03 3.91 19.43
C TYR A 37 14.99 4.57 18.05
N ALA A 38 15.76 5.63 17.83
CA ALA A 38 15.77 6.34 16.54
C ALA A 38 16.25 5.45 15.39
N ARG A 39 17.23 4.58 15.62
CA ARG A 39 17.73 3.60 14.63
C ARG A 39 16.69 2.51 14.35
N ALA A 40 16.03 2.00 15.40
CA ALA A 40 14.98 1.00 15.27
C ALA A 40 13.78 1.56 14.49
N LYS A 41 13.31 2.77 14.82
CA LYS A 41 12.22 3.44 14.08
C LYS A 41 12.54 3.64 12.60
N ARG A 42 13.78 4.04 12.25
CA ARG A 42 14.21 4.11 10.85
C ARG A 42 14.13 2.76 10.15
N SER A 43 14.55 1.69 10.81
CA SER A 43 14.49 0.33 10.28
C SER A 43 13.06 -0.13 10.10
N LEU A 44 12.20 0.16 11.08
CA LEU A 44 10.78 -0.15 11.05
C LEU A 44 10.07 0.55 9.88
N ASN A 45 10.35 1.84 9.64
CA ASN A 45 9.83 2.57 8.48
C ASN A 45 10.28 1.93 7.15
N LEU A 46 11.54 1.51 7.03
CA LEU A 46 12.04 0.81 5.83
C LEU A 46 11.30 -0.52 5.61
N ILE A 47 11.07 -1.30 6.66
CA ILE A 47 10.33 -2.56 6.60
C ILE A 47 8.89 -2.31 6.12
N VAL A 48 8.18 -1.33 6.68
CA VAL A 48 6.80 -1.02 6.27
C VAL A 48 6.75 -0.56 4.81
N LYS A 49 7.67 0.29 4.37
CA LYS A 49 7.71 0.68 2.94
C LYS A 49 8.02 -0.51 2.03
N HIS A 50 8.84 -1.47 2.47
CA HIS A 50 9.09 -2.71 1.74
C HIS A 50 7.86 -3.62 1.69
N LYS A 51 7.17 -3.83 2.83
CA LYS A 51 5.91 -4.60 2.88
C LYS A 51 4.84 -3.98 2.00
N GLY A 52 4.72 -2.66 2.04
CA GLY A 52 3.80 -1.90 1.18
C GLY A 52 4.04 -2.05 -0.31
N MET A 53 5.17 -2.62 -0.77
CA MET A 53 5.36 -2.95 -2.18
C MET A 53 4.56 -4.19 -2.61
N LYS A 54 4.20 -5.06 -1.66
CA LYS A 54 3.35 -6.22 -1.93
C LYS A 54 1.92 -5.70 -2.10
N GLY A 55 1.22 -6.21 -3.11
CA GLY A 55 -0.09 -5.76 -3.59
C GLY A 55 -1.25 -6.05 -2.64
N HIS A 56 -1.07 -5.72 -1.37
CA HIS A 56 -1.94 -6.08 -0.25
C HIS A 56 -3.37 -5.56 -0.39
N LEU A 57 -4.35 -6.30 0.12
CA LEU A 57 -5.76 -5.95 -0.07
C LEU A 57 -6.19 -4.73 0.74
N TRP A 58 -5.72 -4.60 1.98
CA TRP A 58 -6.13 -3.52 2.89
C TRP A 58 -5.57 -2.13 2.53
N VAL A 59 -4.61 -2.07 1.61
CA VAL A 59 -4.07 -0.83 1.06
C VAL A 59 -4.71 -0.46 -0.29
N ARG A 60 -5.75 -1.19 -0.70
CA ARG A 60 -6.58 -0.75 -1.81
C ARG A 60 -7.55 0.32 -1.33
N GLU A 61 -7.57 1.44 -2.03
CA GLU A 61 -8.39 2.61 -1.72
C GLU A 61 -9.08 3.09 -2.98
N ASP A 62 -10.34 3.50 -2.84
CA ASP A 62 -11.05 4.17 -3.92
C ASP A 62 -10.85 5.69 -3.82
N LYS A 63 -10.45 6.32 -4.92
CA LYS A 63 -10.27 7.77 -5.04
C LYS A 63 -11.16 8.33 -6.13
N THR A 64 -11.84 9.43 -5.83
CA THR A 64 -12.63 10.17 -6.81
C THR A 64 -11.84 11.34 -7.40
N VAL A 65 -11.85 11.46 -8.72
CA VAL A 65 -11.32 12.60 -9.46
C VAL A 65 -12.47 13.34 -10.13
N THR A 66 -12.63 14.61 -9.77
CA THR A 66 -13.56 15.52 -10.45
C THR A 66 -12.99 15.91 -11.80
N LEU A 67 -13.79 15.74 -12.85
CA LEU A 67 -13.40 16.08 -14.21
C LEU A 67 -13.42 17.59 -14.44
N VAL A 68 -12.53 18.05 -15.31
CA VAL A 68 -12.40 19.45 -15.72
C VAL A 68 -12.33 19.46 -17.24
N ALA A 69 -13.09 20.37 -17.87
CA ALA A 69 -13.14 20.47 -19.32
C ALA A 69 -11.73 20.70 -19.91
N SER A 70 -11.42 20.01 -21.01
CA SER A 70 -10.16 20.10 -21.74
C SER A 70 -8.90 19.67 -20.93
N GLN A 71 -9.05 19.18 -19.70
CA GLN A 71 -7.94 18.77 -18.86
C GLN A 71 -7.58 17.30 -19.08
N ALA A 72 -6.35 17.04 -19.53
CA ALA A 72 -5.87 15.67 -19.75
C ALA A 72 -5.29 15.03 -18.49
N GLY A 73 -4.56 15.79 -17.67
CA GLY A 73 -3.77 15.28 -16.55
C GLY A 73 -4.34 15.66 -15.19
N TYR A 74 -4.40 14.69 -14.28
CA TYR A 74 -4.91 14.85 -12.93
C TYR A 74 -3.86 14.37 -11.93
N ALA A 75 -3.38 15.28 -11.08
CA ALA A 75 -2.44 14.93 -10.03
C ALA A 75 -3.15 14.11 -8.94
N LEU A 76 -2.59 12.97 -8.59
CA LEU A 76 -3.07 12.11 -7.50
C LEU A 76 -2.21 12.36 -6.26
N THR A 77 -2.84 12.90 -5.22
CA THR A 77 -2.20 13.20 -3.93
C THR A 77 -3.01 12.58 -2.79
N PRO A 78 -2.40 11.80 -1.88
CA PRO A 78 -1.03 11.28 -1.96
C PRO A 78 -0.84 10.37 -3.20
N LYS A 79 0.40 10.30 -3.69
CA LYS A 79 0.76 9.49 -4.86
C LYS A 79 0.50 8.00 -4.56
N PRO A 80 -0.36 7.31 -5.32
CA PRO A 80 -0.49 5.86 -5.18
C PRO A 80 0.75 5.14 -5.73
N LEU A 81 1.02 3.92 -5.25
CA LEU A 81 2.05 3.06 -5.83
C LEU A 81 1.65 2.61 -7.23
N ARG A 82 0.37 2.26 -7.40
CA ARG A 82 -0.24 1.85 -8.67
C ARG A 82 -1.70 2.27 -8.73
N VAL A 83 -2.18 2.51 -9.95
CA VAL A 83 -3.61 2.62 -10.25
C VAL A 83 -4.02 1.27 -10.83
N MET A 84 -4.95 0.58 -10.18
CA MET A 84 -5.37 -0.77 -10.58
C MET A 84 -6.50 -0.73 -11.58
N GLU A 85 -7.52 0.08 -11.29
CA GLU A 85 -8.68 0.23 -12.14
C GLU A 85 -9.13 1.69 -12.17
N VAL A 86 -9.71 2.09 -13.29
CA VAL A 86 -10.30 3.40 -13.45
C VAL A 86 -11.67 3.24 -14.11
N ARG A 87 -12.68 3.83 -13.50
CA ARG A 87 -14.07 3.80 -13.96
C ARG A 87 -14.56 5.24 -14.09
N ARG A 88 -15.28 5.56 -15.16
CA ARG A 88 -16.07 6.81 -15.19
C ARG A 88 -17.42 6.53 -14.58
N LYS A 89 -17.95 7.47 -13.82
CA LYS A 89 -19.25 7.38 -13.17
C LYS A 89 -20.13 8.51 -13.64
N VAL A 90 -21.35 8.18 -14.07
CA VAL A 90 -22.37 9.20 -14.36
C VAL A 90 -23.00 9.63 -13.04
N THR A 91 -22.82 10.88 -12.64
CA THR A 91 -23.17 11.37 -11.29
C THR A 91 -24.67 11.23 -10.98
N SER A 92 -25.54 11.37 -11.99
CA SER A 92 -27.00 11.32 -11.81
C SER A 92 -27.57 9.90 -11.67
N SER A 93 -26.95 8.91 -12.33
CA SER A 93 -27.47 7.53 -12.38
C SER A 93 -26.61 6.54 -11.61
N GLY A 94 -25.39 6.93 -11.23
CA GLY A 94 -24.41 6.05 -10.59
C GLY A 94 -23.83 4.99 -11.52
N ILE A 95 -24.13 5.02 -12.83
CA ILE A 95 -23.62 4.05 -13.79
C ILE A 95 -22.11 4.22 -13.91
N GLU A 96 -21.38 3.15 -13.60
CA GLU A 96 -19.93 3.08 -13.75
C GLU A 96 -19.55 2.32 -15.02
N THR A 97 -18.56 2.84 -15.75
CA THR A 97 -18.01 2.19 -16.94
C THR A 97 -16.49 2.15 -16.84
N PRO A 98 -15.85 0.97 -16.95
CA PRO A 98 -14.39 0.87 -16.91
C PRO A 98 -13.75 1.57 -18.10
N LEU A 99 -12.59 2.18 -17.86
CA LEU A 99 -11.72 2.73 -18.90
C LEU A 99 -10.63 1.71 -19.22
N SER A 100 -10.12 1.75 -20.45
CA SER A 100 -8.98 0.93 -20.88
C SER A 100 -7.66 1.52 -20.39
N GLU A 101 -6.85 0.73 -19.71
CA GLU A 101 -5.47 1.11 -19.39
C GLU A 101 -4.60 1.09 -20.64
N TRP A 102 -3.89 2.18 -20.90
CA TRP A 102 -2.93 2.31 -21.99
C TRP A 102 -1.51 2.43 -21.45
N ALA A 103 -0.57 1.82 -22.17
CA ALA A 103 0.85 2.03 -21.91
C ALA A 103 1.26 3.48 -22.25
N ARG A 104 2.35 3.94 -21.63
CA ARG A 104 2.90 5.28 -21.89
C ARG A 104 3.10 5.56 -23.38
N GLY A 105 3.71 4.62 -24.11
CA GLY A 105 3.96 4.76 -25.55
C GLY A 105 2.67 4.98 -26.33
N GLN A 106 1.68 4.10 -26.13
CA GLN A 106 0.36 4.20 -26.76
C GLN A 106 -0.32 5.56 -26.50
N TYR A 107 -0.30 6.04 -25.26
CA TYR A 107 -0.84 7.36 -24.95
C TYR A 107 -0.04 8.48 -25.64
N LYS A 108 1.29 8.39 -25.68
CA LYS A 108 2.15 9.41 -26.29
C LYS A 108 2.12 9.40 -27.82
N ASP A 109 1.84 8.27 -28.45
CA ASP A 109 1.73 8.14 -29.90
C ASP A 109 0.39 8.65 -30.42
N GLN A 110 -0.62 8.79 -29.56
CA GLN A 110 -1.90 9.36 -29.93
C GLN A 110 -1.74 10.80 -30.45
N PRO A 111 -2.07 11.12 -31.72
CA PRO A 111 -1.81 12.44 -32.29
C PRO A 111 -2.78 13.51 -31.76
N ASN A 112 -4.03 13.12 -31.45
CA ASN A 112 -5.11 14.03 -31.07
C ASN A 112 -5.41 13.99 -29.57
N LYS A 113 -4.42 14.37 -28.75
CA LYS A 113 -4.54 14.35 -27.27
C LYS A 113 -5.44 15.44 -26.70
N ALA A 114 -5.75 16.47 -27.49
CA ALA A 114 -6.61 17.58 -27.09
C ALA A 114 -8.07 17.42 -27.57
N THR A 115 -8.41 16.30 -28.22
CA THR A 115 -9.79 16.03 -28.61
C THR A 115 -10.64 15.88 -27.36
N GLU A 116 -11.72 16.67 -27.29
CA GLU A 116 -12.67 16.64 -26.18
C GLU A 116 -13.80 15.65 -26.45
N SER A 117 -14.04 14.74 -25.51
CA SER A 117 -15.14 13.77 -25.56
C SER A 117 -15.37 13.15 -24.17
N ILE A 118 -15.99 11.98 -24.13
CA ILE A 118 -16.07 11.14 -22.93
C ILE A 118 -14.78 10.29 -22.87
N PRO A 119 -13.98 10.37 -21.79
CA PRO A 119 -12.79 9.53 -21.63
C PRO A 119 -13.12 8.03 -21.73
N VAL A 120 -12.31 7.30 -22.51
CA VAL A 120 -12.43 5.85 -22.69
C VAL A 120 -11.16 5.11 -22.29
N ALA A 121 -10.04 5.81 -22.20
CA ALA A 121 -8.75 5.24 -21.84
C ALA A 121 -8.01 6.14 -20.86
N TYR A 122 -7.06 5.55 -20.15
CA TYR A 122 -6.19 6.28 -19.24
C TYR A 122 -4.75 5.75 -19.30
N TYR A 123 -3.82 6.57 -18.85
CA TYR A 123 -2.43 6.19 -18.60
C TYR A 123 -1.99 6.83 -17.28
N TYR A 124 -1.41 6.05 -16.37
CA TYR A 124 -0.87 6.56 -15.12
C TYR A 124 0.65 6.75 -15.22
N ASP A 125 1.12 7.96 -14.90
CA ASP A 125 2.55 8.32 -14.86
C ASP A 125 3.02 8.48 -13.40
N PRO A 126 3.60 7.42 -12.79
CA PRO A 126 4.22 7.51 -11.47
C PRO A 126 5.58 8.20 -11.58
N GLN A 127 5.68 9.43 -11.09
CA GLN A 127 6.96 10.12 -10.87
C GLN A 127 7.47 9.81 -9.45
N LEU A 128 8.63 10.37 -9.09
CA LEU A 128 9.26 10.11 -7.80
C LEU A 128 8.35 10.49 -6.62
N SER A 129 7.90 11.75 -6.58
CA SER A 129 7.05 12.29 -5.51
C SER A 129 5.60 12.57 -5.93
N THR A 130 5.31 12.59 -7.23
CA THR A 130 3.99 12.89 -7.78
C THR A 130 3.50 11.75 -8.66
N GLY A 131 2.18 11.67 -8.86
CA GLY A 131 1.59 10.73 -9.81
C GLY A 131 0.51 11.44 -10.60
N THR A 132 0.54 11.34 -11.91
CA THR A 132 -0.46 11.99 -12.77
C THR A 132 -1.24 10.94 -13.53
N LEU A 133 -2.56 10.93 -13.38
CA LEU A 133 -3.46 10.18 -14.25
C LEU A 133 -3.74 11.01 -15.50
N TYR A 134 -3.46 10.46 -16.67
CA TYR A 134 -3.82 11.04 -17.94
C TYR A 134 -5.04 10.35 -18.52
N LEU A 135 -6.05 11.10 -18.95
CA LEU A 135 -7.27 10.61 -19.58
C LEU A 135 -7.25 10.88 -21.08
N TRP A 136 -7.80 9.96 -21.87
CA TRP A 136 -8.06 10.19 -23.28
C TRP A 136 -9.42 9.63 -23.73
N PRO A 137 -10.18 10.34 -24.58
CA PRO A 137 -10.03 11.77 -24.91
C PRO A 137 -10.13 12.68 -23.67
N THR A 138 -9.80 13.98 -23.79
CA THR A 138 -10.00 14.91 -22.66
C THR A 138 -11.49 15.11 -22.40
N PRO A 139 -11.93 15.38 -21.16
CA PRO A 139 -13.35 15.60 -20.89
C PRO A 139 -13.87 16.84 -21.64
N SER A 140 -15.00 16.70 -22.33
CA SER A 140 -15.77 17.85 -22.80
C SER A 140 -16.43 18.59 -21.62
N SER A 141 -16.88 19.83 -21.81
CA SER A 141 -17.64 20.57 -20.79
C SER A 141 -18.91 19.84 -20.31
N ALA A 142 -19.58 19.10 -21.20
CA ALA A 142 -20.75 18.30 -20.85
C ALA A 142 -20.34 17.07 -20.01
N THR A 143 -19.22 16.43 -20.34
CA THR A 143 -18.69 15.31 -19.58
C THR A 143 -18.22 15.75 -18.20
N ALA A 144 -17.49 16.86 -18.12
CA ALA A 144 -16.93 17.37 -16.87
C ALA A 144 -18.00 17.76 -15.84
N SER A 145 -19.17 18.20 -16.29
CA SER A 145 -20.30 18.56 -15.40
C SER A 145 -21.19 17.37 -15.01
N ALA A 146 -21.14 16.25 -15.74
CA ALA A 146 -22.05 15.13 -15.55
C ALA A 146 -21.38 13.85 -15.02
N MET A 147 -20.04 13.80 -14.98
CA MET A 147 -19.30 12.57 -14.65
C MET A 147 -18.09 12.83 -13.74
N THR A 148 -17.78 11.82 -12.92
CA THR A 148 -16.52 11.71 -12.16
C THR A 148 -15.71 10.52 -12.68
N VAL A 149 -14.44 10.46 -12.27
CA VAL A 149 -13.60 9.28 -12.46
C VAL A 149 -13.29 8.68 -11.10
N GLU A 150 -13.66 7.43 -10.91
CA GLU A 150 -13.39 6.63 -9.73
C GLU A 150 -12.18 5.73 -10.01
N LEU A 151 -11.16 5.79 -9.16
CA LEU A 151 -9.95 4.99 -9.27
C LEU A 151 -9.92 4.01 -8.11
N THR A 152 -9.59 2.75 -8.39
CA THR A 152 -9.11 1.83 -7.35
C THR A 152 -7.59 1.85 -7.40
N VAL A 153 -6.96 2.29 -6.31
CA VAL A 153 -5.52 2.49 -6.24
C VAL A 153 -4.89 1.63 -5.16
N HIS A 154 -3.61 1.33 -5.34
CA HIS A 154 -2.76 0.78 -4.28
C HIS A 154 -2.08 1.95 -3.58
N ARG A 155 -2.52 2.29 -2.36
CA ARG A 155 -1.98 3.42 -1.61
C ARG A 155 -0.65 3.06 -0.96
N VAL A 156 0.15 4.08 -0.67
CA VAL A 156 1.37 3.91 0.13
C VAL A 156 0.95 3.74 1.58
N MET A 157 1.54 2.78 2.29
CA MET A 157 1.34 2.63 3.74
C MET A 157 1.90 3.84 4.48
N ASP A 158 1.26 4.22 5.59
CA ASP A 158 1.76 5.31 6.44
C ASP A 158 3.11 4.95 7.10
N ASP A 159 3.88 5.96 7.49
CA ASP A 159 5.09 5.81 8.29
C ASP A 159 4.81 6.11 9.78
N PHE A 160 5.80 5.80 10.61
CA PHE A 160 5.81 6.14 12.03
C PHE A 160 6.58 7.44 12.25
N ASP A 161 5.87 8.50 12.63
CA ASP A 161 6.41 9.82 12.98
C ASP A 161 6.64 9.93 14.49
N GLY A 162 5.63 9.59 15.28
CA GLY A 162 5.60 9.58 16.73
C GLY A 162 5.94 8.23 17.34
N SER A 163 5.97 8.18 18.68
CA SER A 163 6.13 6.93 19.44
C SER A 163 4.81 6.21 19.73
N ALA A 164 3.71 6.96 19.67
CA ALA A 164 2.36 6.46 19.91
C ALA A 164 1.62 6.13 18.60
N ASP A 165 2.30 6.21 17.46
CA ASP A 165 1.68 5.92 16.16
C ASP A 165 1.45 4.42 16.05
N ALA A 166 0.22 4.06 15.67
CA ALA A 166 -0.15 2.69 15.35
C ALA A 166 0.26 2.36 13.91
N PRO A 167 0.61 1.10 13.64
CA PRO A 167 1.01 0.67 12.31
C PRO A 167 -0.20 0.60 11.37
N ASP A 168 0.00 1.02 10.12
CA ASP A 168 -1.01 0.94 9.06
C ASP A 168 -1.07 -0.47 8.42
N LEU A 169 -1.42 -1.44 9.26
CA LEU A 169 -1.58 -2.84 8.91
C LEU A 169 -2.58 -3.55 9.84
N PRO A 170 -3.23 -4.63 9.36
CA PRO A 170 -4.12 -5.45 10.19
C PRO A 170 -3.40 -6.08 11.39
N GLN A 171 -4.15 -6.34 12.46
CA GLN A 171 -3.64 -6.91 13.71
C GLN A 171 -2.91 -8.26 13.51
N GLU A 172 -3.33 -9.04 12.50
CA GLU A 172 -2.76 -10.35 12.16
C GLU A 172 -1.30 -10.25 11.70
N GLN A 173 -0.88 -9.07 11.24
CA GLN A 173 0.47 -8.82 10.73
C GLN A 173 1.43 -8.27 11.77
N LEU A 174 0.94 -7.86 12.95
CA LEU A 174 1.76 -7.28 14.01
C LEU A 174 2.90 -8.20 14.41
N ARG A 175 2.63 -9.50 14.52
CA ARG A 175 3.64 -10.50 14.86
C ARG A 175 4.75 -10.58 13.81
N SER A 176 4.39 -10.61 12.52
CA SER A 176 5.37 -10.60 11.44
C SER A 176 6.20 -9.32 11.47
N LEU A 177 5.59 -8.17 11.73
CA LEU A 177 6.29 -6.89 11.79
C LEU A 177 7.34 -6.83 12.92
N VAL A 178 6.98 -7.30 14.12
CA VAL A 178 7.91 -7.35 15.27
C VAL A 178 9.11 -8.24 14.96
N TYR A 179 8.87 -9.44 14.40
CA TYR A 179 9.96 -10.36 14.06
C TYR A 179 10.83 -9.87 12.89
N ASP A 180 10.25 -9.19 11.91
CA ASP A 180 11.01 -8.56 10.82
C ASP A 180 11.92 -7.44 11.36
N LEU A 181 11.44 -6.66 12.34
CA LEU A 181 12.28 -5.66 13.00
C LEU A 181 13.38 -6.34 13.84
N ALA A 182 13.06 -7.39 14.58
CA ALA A 182 14.05 -8.14 15.37
C ALA A 182 15.14 -8.75 14.48
N GLU A 183 14.80 -9.27 13.30
CA GLU A 183 15.77 -9.78 12.31
C GLU A 183 16.77 -8.69 11.87
N GLU A 184 16.27 -7.49 11.54
CA GLU A 184 17.09 -6.34 11.18
C GLU A 184 17.98 -5.86 12.34
N LEU A 185 17.44 -5.82 13.56
CA LEU A 185 18.19 -5.43 14.75
C LEU A 185 19.26 -6.48 15.10
N ALA A 186 18.98 -7.76 14.97
CA ALA A 186 19.91 -8.85 15.25
C ALA A 186 21.20 -8.72 14.41
N LEU A 187 21.09 -8.27 13.16
CA LEU A 187 22.25 -7.98 12.30
C LEU A 187 23.00 -6.72 12.74
N LYS A 188 22.30 -5.67 13.18
CA LYS A 188 22.90 -4.38 13.57
C LYS A 188 23.65 -4.44 14.89
N TYR A 189 23.16 -5.24 15.83
CA TYR A 189 23.75 -5.39 17.16
C TYR A 189 24.64 -6.64 17.30
N ALA A 190 24.86 -7.38 16.21
CA ALA A 190 25.75 -8.53 16.14
C ALA A 190 25.52 -9.55 17.28
N ILE A 191 24.26 -9.91 17.52
CA ILE A 191 23.89 -10.88 18.55
C ILE A 191 24.40 -12.29 18.21
N ARG A 192 24.28 -13.22 19.17
CA ARG A 192 24.73 -14.61 19.03
C ARG A 192 24.11 -15.27 17.78
N ALA A 193 24.94 -15.99 17.02
CA ALA A 193 24.57 -16.47 15.69
C ALA A 193 23.40 -17.46 15.68
N ASP A 194 23.29 -18.30 16.72
CA ASP A 194 22.17 -19.23 16.93
C ASP A 194 20.84 -18.49 17.17
N LEU A 195 20.83 -17.47 18.02
CA LEU A 195 19.63 -16.66 18.30
C LEU A 195 19.21 -15.90 17.04
N ARG A 196 20.17 -15.32 16.31
CA ARG A 196 19.91 -14.68 15.03
C ARG A 196 19.29 -15.64 14.01
N GLN A 197 19.78 -16.88 13.92
CA GLN A 197 19.23 -17.89 13.03
C GLN A 197 17.79 -18.27 13.41
N GLU A 198 17.51 -18.41 14.70
CA GLU A 198 16.16 -18.67 15.21
C GLU A 198 15.19 -17.52 14.91
N ILE A 199 15.60 -16.27 15.13
CA ILE A 199 14.80 -15.08 14.81
C ILE A 199 14.51 -15.03 13.31
N ALA A 200 15.51 -15.23 12.46
CA ALA A 200 15.34 -15.21 11.01
C ALA A 200 14.38 -16.33 10.53
N ALA A 201 14.49 -17.53 11.09
CA ALA A 201 13.59 -18.64 10.76
C ALA A 201 12.13 -18.33 11.13
N ARG A 202 11.89 -17.74 12.31
CA ARG A 202 10.55 -17.33 12.76
C ARG A 202 10.01 -16.14 11.97
N ALA A 203 10.84 -15.16 11.67
CA ALA A 203 10.47 -14.02 10.84
C ALA A 203 9.99 -14.48 9.45
N ALA A 204 10.74 -15.37 8.80
CA ALA A 204 10.36 -15.96 7.53
C ALA A 204 9.02 -16.73 7.60
N LEU A 205 8.80 -17.50 8.67
CA LEU A 205 7.56 -18.25 8.90
C LEU A 205 6.35 -17.32 9.07
N TYR A 206 6.41 -16.35 10.00
CA TYR A 206 5.28 -15.45 10.25
C TYR A 206 4.98 -14.54 9.06
N ARG A 207 6.01 -14.15 8.30
CA ARG A 207 5.85 -13.40 7.07
C ARG A 207 5.11 -14.20 6.00
N ALA A 208 5.44 -15.49 5.83
CA ALA A 208 4.75 -16.38 4.91
C ALA A 208 3.28 -16.64 5.31
N GLU A 209 3.01 -16.83 6.60
CA GLU A 209 1.65 -16.98 7.13
C GLU A 209 0.80 -15.72 6.88
N ALA A 210 1.35 -14.54 7.17
CA ALA A 210 0.66 -13.27 6.94
C ALA A 210 0.33 -13.05 5.45
N GLU A 211 1.25 -13.43 4.55
CA GLU A 211 1.04 -13.33 3.10
C GLU A 211 0.02 -14.33 2.56
N SER A 212 -0.02 -15.55 3.11
CA SER A 212 -1.03 -16.54 2.73
C SER A 212 -2.45 -16.07 3.03
N TRP A 213 -2.62 -15.31 4.11
CA TRP A 213 -3.93 -14.81 4.52
C TRP A 213 -4.45 -13.67 3.65
N ASP A 214 -3.56 -12.86 3.08
CA ASP A 214 -3.88 -11.68 2.27
C ASP A 214 -4.21 -12.02 0.79
N THR A 215 -4.62 -13.25 0.52
CA THR A 215 -5.04 -13.67 -0.82
C THR A 215 -6.53 -13.47 -1.03
N GLU A 216 -6.92 -12.93 -2.19
CA GLU A 216 -8.35 -12.80 -2.54
C GLU A 216 -8.99 -14.18 -2.69
N PRO A 217 -10.15 -14.43 -2.04
CA PRO A 217 -10.93 -15.63 -2.29
C PRO A 217 -11.65 -15.51 -3.65
N ALA A 218 -10.93 -15.69 -4.75
CA ALA A 218 -11.49 -15.75 -6.09
C ALA A 218 -11.64 -17.20 -6.55
N SER A 219 -12.83 -17.56 -7.05
CA SER A 219 -13.06 -18.87 -7.67
C SER A 219 -12.46 -18.89 -9.07
N LEU A 220 -11.39 -19.67 -9.26
CA LEU A 220 -10.80 -19.90 -10.57
C LEU A 220 -11.67 -20.88 -11.37
N TYR A 221 -12.39 -20.38 -12.38
CA TYR A 221 -13.10 -21.21 -13.34
C TYR A 221 -12.20 -21.43 -14.57
N LEU A 222 -11.57 -22.61 -14.64
CA LEU A 222 -10.88 -23.07 -15.84
C LEU A 222 -11.90 -23.82 -16.71
N GLN A 223 -12.21 -23.28 -17.89
CA GLN A 223 -12.95 -24.01 -18.91
C GLN A 223 -11.98 -24.51 -19.98
N PRO A 224 -12.05 -25.79 -20.40
CA PRO A 224 -11.29 -26.28 -21.55
C PRO A 224 -11.73 -25.56 -22.82
N ASP A 225 -10.78 -25.12 -23.63
CA ASP A 225 -11.06 -24.60 -24.98
C ASP A 225 -11.39 -25.80 -25.88
N HIS A 226 -12.64 -25.91 -26.29
CA HIS A 226 -13.07 -26.93 -27.25
C HIS A 226 -12.90 -26.35 -28.66
N HIS A 227 -11.75 -26.64 -29.26
CA HIS A 227 -11.53 -26.52 -30.71
C HIS A 227 -12.21 -27.64 -31.50
#